data_AF-A0A2E0XZ11-F1
#
_entry.id   AF-A0A2E0XZ11-F1
#
_cell.length_a   1.000
_cell.length_b   1.000
_cell.length_c   1.000
_cell.angle_alpha   90.00
_cell.angle_beta   90.00
_cell.angle_gamma   90.00
#
_symmetry.space_group_name_H-M   'P 1'
#
loop_
_entity.id
_entity.type
_entity.pdbx_description
1 polymer ?
#
loop_
_entity_poly.entity_id
_entity_poly.type
_entity_poly.pdbx_seq_one_letter_code
_entity_poly.pdbx_strand_id
1 'polypeptide(L)'
;MRRGGLLLEVLVSIAIFVAAAAFCLRATSDVVTAMDRTEKRLVAADIARSAMSQLQAGTLALADLREGSLFSDESSDARLQTPGAWRVEVQTRPSLRPRLTVVTLTVEEDTGSSTPATFVLRELIELREQDVEAWQEDEMMRDLPEDEAVLDFEDVAGFGEAP
;
A
#
# COMPACT_ATOMS: atom_id res chain seq x y z
N MET A 1 45.87 -16.65 50.87
CA MET A 1 45.38 -16.26 49.53
C MET A 1 43.87 -16.47 49.30
N ARG A 2 43.04 -16.74 50.33
CA ARG A 2 41.58 -16.99 50.15
C ARG A 2 40.69 -15.75 50.08
N ARG A 3 41.20 -14.56 50.42
CA ARG A 3 40.41 -13.30 50.49
C ARG A 3 40.21 -12.62 49.14
N GLY A 4 41.10 -12.85 48.16
CA GLY A 4 40.97 -12.27 46.82
C GLY A 4 39.85 -12.89 45.98
N GLY A 5 39.56 -14.18 46.19
CA GLY A 5 38.48 -14.88 45.49
C GLY A 5 37.10 -14.33 45.82
N LEU A 6 36.85 -13.97 47.08
CA LEU A 6 35.54 -13.44 47.51
C LEU A 6 35.25 -12.07 46.88
N LEU A 7 36.25 -11.18 46.80
CA LEU A 7 36.09 -9.91 46.11
C LEU A 7 35.83 -10.10 44.61
N LEU A 8 36.54 -11.04 43.98
CA LEU A 8 36.33 -11.36 42.57
C LEU A 8 34.92 -11.91 42.33
N GLU A 9 34.44 -12.82 43.19
CA GLU A 9 33.10 -13.37 43.11
C GLU A 9 32.03 -12.27 43.22
N VAL A 10 32.17 -11.38 44.20
CA VAL A 10 31.25 -10.24 44.36
C VAL A 10 31.29 -9.31 43.14
N LEU A 11 32.48 -9.01 42.60
CA LEU A 11 32.61 -8.20 41.40
C LEU A 11 31.96 -8.86 40.18
N VAL A 12 32.13 -10.17 40.02
CA VAL A 12 31.50 -10.94 38.94
C VAL A 12 29.98 -10.95 39.11
N SER A 13 29.46 -11.18 40.32
CA SER A 13 28.02 -11.10 40.59
C SER A 13 27.45 -9.74 40.27
N ILE A 14 28.13 -8.66 40.66
CA ILE A 14 27.72 -7.28 40.32
C ILE A 14 27.77 -7.06 38.82
N ALA A 15 28.83 -7.50 38.13
CA ALA A 15 28.96 -7.34 36.68
C ALA A 15 27.83 -8.05 35.92
N ILE A 16 27.52 -9.29 36.30
CA ILE A 16 26.42 -10.06 35.69
C ILE A 16 25.07 -9.38 35.99
N PHE A 17 24.86 -8.90 37.22
CA PHE A 17 23.63 -8.21 37.59
C PHE A 17 23.42 -6.93 36.77
N VAL A 18 24.46 -6.09 36.64
CA VAL A 18 24.40 -4.87 35.85
C VAL A 18 24.17 -5.17 34.38
N ALA A 19 24.84 -6.19 33.83
CA ALA A 19 24.64 -6.63 32.45
C ALA A 19 23.20 -7.11 32.21
N ALA A 20 22.64 -7.90 33.13
CA ALA A 20 21.26 -8.38 33.05
C ALA A 20 20.25 -7.21 33.14
N ALA A 21 20.47 -6.27 34.06
CA ALA A 21 19.61 -5.09 34.18
C ALA A 21 19.62 -4.23 32.92
N ALA A 22 20.81 -3.98 32.35
CA ALA A 22 20.96 -3.24 31.10
C ALA A 22 20.27 -3.95 29.92
N PHE A 23 20.41 -5.28 29.85
CA PHE A 23 19.73 -6.09 28.84
C PHE A 23 18.21 -6.01 28.95
N CYS A 24 17.65 -6.14 30.16
CA CYS A 24 16.22 -6.01 30.38
C CYS A 24 15.70 -4.63 29.98
N LEU A 25 16.41 -3.56 30.34
CA LEU A 25 16.04 -2.20 29.97
C LEU A 25 16.02 -2.01 28.44
N ARG A 26 17.03 -2.55 27.76
CA ARG A 26 17.11 -2.55 26.28
C ARG A 26 15.92 -3.29 25.68
N ALA A 27 15.64 -4.51 26.16
CA ALA A 27 14.53 -5.31 25.67
C ALA A 27 13.18 -4.60 25.85
N THR A 28 12.96 -3.93 26.98
CA THR A 28 11.75 -3.14 27.21
C THR A 28 11.65 -1.97 26.23
N SER A 29 12.75 -1.24 25.99
CA SER A 29 12.77 -0.15 25.00
C SER A 29 12.43 -0.64 23.59
N ASP A 30 12.94 -1.80 23.21
CA ASP A 30 12.68 -2.40 21.91
C ASP A 30 11.19 -2.81 21.78
N VAL A 31 10.59 -3.35 22.85
CA VAL A 31 9.16 -3.68 22.89
C VAL A 31 8.30 -2.43 22.73
N VAL A 32 8.60 -1.34 23.44
CA VAL A 32 7.86 -0.08 23.31
C VAL A 32 7.92 0.45 21.86
N THR A 33 9.10 0.40 21.25
CA THR A 33 9.29 0.82 19.85
C THR A 33 8.51 -0.08 18.88
N ALA A 34 8.46 -1.39 19.14
CA ALA A 34 7.68 -2.33 18.34
C ALA A 34 6.16 -2.13 18.50
N MET A 35 5.70 -1.75 19.69
CA MET A 35 4.30 -1.42 19.94
C MET A 35 3.87 -0.16 19.19
N ASP A 36 4.67 0.91 19.22
CA ASP A 36 4.41 2.15 18.46
C ASP A 36 4.27 1.87 16.95
N ARG A 37 5.17 1.06 16.38
CA ARG A 37 5.07 0.62 14.98
C ARG A 37 3.81 -0.20 14.70
N THR A 38 3.38 -1.03 15.65
CA THR A 38 2.16 -1.83 15.52
C THR A 38 0.93 -0.94 15.54
N GLU A 39 0.86 0.02 16.46
CA GLU A 39 -0.23 0.99 16.56
C GLU A 39 -0.39 1.77 15.25
N LYS A 40 0.70 2.31 14.72
CA LYS A 40 0.71 3.00 13.42
C LYS A 40 0.21 2.11 12.27
N ARG A 41 0.59 0.82 12.25
CA ARG A 41 0.10 -0.12 11.23
C ARG A 41 -1.39 -0.44 11.39
N LEU A 42 -1.93 -0.48 12.60
CA LEU A 42 -3.37 -0.65 12.83
C LEU A 42 -4.13 0.55 12.28
N VAL A 43 -3.63 1.76 12.55
CA VAL A 43 -4.19 2.99 12.00
C VAL A 43 -4.17 2.98 10.47
N ALA A 44 -3.05 2.63 9.85
CA ALA A 44 -2.95 2.50 8.39
C ALA A 44 -3.94 1.46 7.82
N ALA A 45 -4.15 0.35 8.54
CA ALA A 45 -5.10 -0.68 8.16
C ALA A 45 -6.56 -0.20 8.23
N ASP A 46 -6.91 0.57 9.26
CA ASP A 46 -8.25 1.13 9.41
C ASP A 46 -8.54 2.21 8.36
N ILE A 47 -7.54 3.04 8.03
CA ILE A 47 -7.60 3.97 6.89
C ILE A 47 -7.86 3.20 5.60
N ALA A 48 -7.05 2.17 5.30
CA ALA A 48 -7.19 1.38 4.07
C ALA A 48 -8.57 0.73 3.96
N ARG A 49 -9.08 0.16 5.06
CA ARG A 49 -10.42 -0.45 5.10
C ARG A 49 -11.54 0.58 4.92
N SER A 50 -11.42 1.74 5.56
CA SER A 50 -12.40 2.82 5.43
C SER A 50 -12.45 3.33 3.99
N ALA A 51 -11.29 3.62 3.40
CA ALA A 51 -11.19 4.06 2.00
C ALA A 51 -11.73 3.00 1.03
N MET A 52 -11.39 1.72 1.22
CA MET A 52 -11.93 0.63 0.40
C MET A 52 -13.46 0.54 0.53
N SER A 53 -14.00 0.64 1.74
CA SER A 53 -15.45 0.59 1.97
C SER A 53 -16.17 1.78 1.33
N GLN A 54 -15.59 2.98 1.38
CA GLN A 54 -16.17 4.17 0.76
C GLN A 54 -16.14 4.07 -0.77
N LEU A 55 -15.04 3.52 -1.32
CA LEU A 55 -14.92 3.26 -2.75
C LEU A 55 -15.95 2.21 -3.20
N GLN A 56 -16.12 1.11 -2.46
CA GLN A 56 -17.16 0.11 -2.73
C GLN A 56 -18.59 0.67 -2.63
N ALA A 57 -18.82 1.61 -1.71
CA ALA A 57 -20.10 2.28 -1.57
C ALA A 57 -20.38 3.28 -2.71
N GLY A 58 -19.33 3.70 -3.44
CA GLY A 58 -19.38 4.78 -4.43
C GLY A 58 -19.52 6.16 -3.79
N THR A 59 -19.17 6.31 -2.51
CA THR A 59 -19.14 7.61 -1.83
C THR A 59 -17.82 8.34 -2.05
N LEU A 60 -16.81 7.61 -2.51
CA LEU A 60 -15.47 8.09 -2.80
C LEU A 60 -15.10 7.64 -4.22
N ALA A 61 -14.78 8.60 -5.09
CA ALA A 61 -14.40 8.29 -6.46
C ALA A 61 -12.95 7.83 -6.53
N LEU A 62 -12.63 6.98 -7.50
CA LEU A 62 -11.26 6.50 -7.70
C LEU A 62 -10.29 7.66 -8.05
N ALA A 63 -10.77 8.70 -8.73
CA ALA A 63 -9.99 9.88 -9.09
C ALA A 63 -9.51 10.65 -7.85
N ASP A 64 -10.37 10.86 -6.87
CA ASP A 64 -10.07 11.60 -5.64
C ASP A 64 -8.97 10.91 -4.81
N LEU A 65 -8.97 9.57 -4.82
CA LEU A 65 -7.93 8.75 -4.21
C LEU A 65 -6.59 8.87 -4.93
N ARG A 66 -6.60 8.91 -6.27
CA ARG A 66 -5.36 9.01 -7.07
C ARG A 66 -4.71 10.38 -6.95
N GLU A 67 -5.50 11.44 -6.77
CA GLU A 67 -5.00 12.79 -6.51
C GLU A 67 -4.47 12.97 -5.07
N GLY A 68 -4.68 11.98 -4.19
CA GLY A 68 -4.26 12.04 -2.78
C GLY A 68 -5.09 13.02 -1.95
N SER A 69 -6.28 13.41 -2.44
CA SER A 69 -7.12 14.48 -1.89
C SER A 69 -7.71 14.15 -0.51
N LEU A 70 -7.75 12.88 -0.11
CA LEU A 70 -8.39 12.45 1.14
C LEU A 70 -7.71 12.91 2.43
N PHE A 71 -6.43 13.29 2.38
CA PHE A 71 -5.62 13.56 3.57
C PHE A 71 -4.69 14.78 3.39
N SER A 72 -4.91 15.61 2.37
CA SER A 72 -4.23 16.91 2.28
C SER A 72 -4.79 17.85 3.35
N ASP A 73 -3.95 18.71 3.93
CA ASP A 73 -4.31 19.63 5.04
C ASP A 73 -5.56 20.51 4.76
N GLU A 74 -6.03 20.59 3.52
CA GLU A 74 -7.20 21.38 3.10
C GLU A 74 -8.50 20.57 3.00
N SER A 75 -8.48 19.23 2.95
CA SER A 75 -9.70 18.42 2.93
C SER A 75 -10.22 18.20 4.35
N SER A 76 -11.02 19.17 4.80
CA SER A 76 -11.71 19.20 6.09
C SER A 76 -12.83 18.15 6.21
N ASP A 77 -12.60 16.89 5.81
CA ASP A 77 -13.53 15.81 6.12
C ASP A 77 -13.24 15.30 7.55
N ALA A 78 -13.96 15.89 8.51
CA ALA A 78 -13.83 15.63 9.95
C ALA A 78 -14.00 14.15 10.37
N ARG A 79 -14.39 13.28 9.44
CA ARG A 79 -14.58 11.83 9.66
C ARG A 79 -13.28 11.02 9.67
N LEU A 80 -12.18 11.59 9.16
CA LEU A 80 -10.87 10.96 9.07
C LEU A 80 -9.80 11.76 9.83
N GLN A 81 -10.17 12.37 10.98
CA GLN A 81 -9.21 12.98 11.91
C GLN A 81 -8.37 11.90 12.60
N THR A 82 -7.53 11.25 11.83
CA THR A 82 -6.51 10.34 12.31
C THR A 82 -5.28 11.16 12.67
N PRO A 83 -4.69 11.00 13.86
CA PRO A 83 -3.44 11.68 14.18
C PRO A 83 -2.32 11.24 13.22
N GLY A 84 -1.69 12.21 12.56
CA GLY A 84 -0.58 12.01 11.64
C GLY A 84 -0.91 12.31 10.17
N ALA A 85 0.13 12.63 9.40
CA ALA A 85 0.02 12.77 7.95
C ALA A 85 0.12 11.37 7.33
N TRP A 86 -0.89 10.98 6.55
CA TRP A 86 -0.98 9.67 5.90
C TRP A 86 -1.17 9.88 4.40
N ARG A 87 -0.41 9.16 3.59
CA ARG A 87 -0.54 9.12 2.15
C ARG A 87 -1.22 7.82 1.75
N VAL A 88 -2.21 7.91 0.85
CA VAL A 88 -2.87 6.75 0.26
C VAL A 88 -2.62 6.73 -1.22
N GLU A 89 -2.04 5.63 -1.71
CA GLU A 89 -1.85 5.36 -3.12
C GLU A 89 -2.82 4.26 -3.55
N VAL A 90 -3.49 4.46 -4.70
CA VAL A 90 -4.40 3.47 -5.28
C VAL A 90 -3.88 2.97 -6.61
N GLN A 91 -3.84 1.65 -6.76
CA GLN A 91 -3.51 0.98 -8.01
C GLN A 91 -4.66 0.05 -8.39
N THR A 92 -5.10 0.13 -9.64
CA THR A 92 -6.20 -0.68 -10.16
C THR A 92 -5.71 -1.57 -11.29
N ARG A 93 -6.09 -2.84 -11.26
CA ARG A 93 -5.76 -3.80 -12.30
C ARG A 93 -7.00 -4.58 -12.76
N PRO A 94 -7.26 -4.71 -14.06
CA PRO A 94 -8.34 -5.55 -14.57
C PRO A 94 -8.19 -7.00 -14.07
N SER A 95 -9.32 -7.64 -13.75
CA SER A 95 -9.32 -9.06 -13.43
C SER A 95 -9.75 -9.90 -14.63
N LEU A 96 -9.47 -11.21 -14.58
CA LEU A 96 -9.95 -12.17 -15.59
C LEU A 96 -11.48 -12.37 -15.55
N ARG A 97 -12.16 -11.81 -14.54
CA ARG A 97 -13.61 -11.86 -14.42
C ARG A 97 -14.21 -10.55 -14.93
N PRO A 98 -15.21 -10.60 -15.83
CA PRO A 98 -15.89 -9.41 -16.30
C PRO A 98 -16.44 -8.60 -15.11
N ARG A 99 -16.35 -7.27 -15.20
CA ARG A 99 -16.86 -6.30 -14.20
C ARG A 99 -16.13 -6.31 -12.85
N LEU A 100 -15.09 -7.12 -12.66
CA LEU A 100 -14.30 -7.11 -11.44
C LEU A 100 -12.92 -6.53 -11.67
N THR A 101 -12.51 -5.62 -10.78
CA THR A 101 -11.22 -4.96 -10.80
C THR A 101 -10.51 -5.22 -9.48
N VAL A 102 -9.22 -5.53 -9.57
CA VAL A 102 -8.35 -5.65 -8.41
C VAL A 102 -7.90 -4.25 -8.02
N VAL A 103 -8.31 -3.80 -6.84
CA VAL A 103 -7.86 -2.53 -6.26
C VAL A 103 -6.84 -2.84 -5.17
N THR A 104 -5.68 -2.18 -5.27
CA THR A 104 -4.61 -2.24 -4.29
C THR A 104 -4.46 -0.85 -3.69
N LEU A 105 -4.73 -0.72 -2.39
CA LEU A 105 -4.52 0.48 -1.62
C LEU A 105 -3.25 0.33 -0.79
N THR A 106 -2.32 1.25 -0.95
CA THR A 106 -1.11 1.37 -0.13
C THR A 106 -1.24 2.61 0.74
N VAL A 107 -1.23 2.43 2.06
CA VAL A 107 -1.27 3.53 3.03
C VAL A 107 0.09 3.65 3.69
N GLU A 108 0.68 4.84 3.64
CA GLU A 108 2.02 5.14 4.14
C GLU A 108 2.00 6.37 5.06
N GLU A 109 2.80 6.34 6.13
CA GLU A 109 3.00 7.46 7.04
C GLU A 109 3.88 8.54 6.39
N ASP A 110 3.37 9.76 6.20
CA ASP A 110 4.05 10.89 5.57
C ASP A 110 4.74 11.81 6.60
N THR A 111 5.59 11.21 7.45
CA THR A 111 6.27 11.93 8.54
C THR A 111 7.78 12.10 8.31
N GLY A 112 8.28 11.76 7.12
CA GLY A 112 9.72 11.78 6.82
C GLY A 112 10.54 10.80 7.68
N SER A 113 9.86 9.85 8.33
CA SER A 113 10.47 8.78 9.12
C SER A 113 11.41 7.93 8.26
N SER A 114 12.53 7.47 8.83
CA SER A 114 13.44 6.54 8.16
C SER A 114 12.83 5.14 7.97
N THR A 115 11.79 4.81 8.72
CA THR A 115 10.98 3.61 8.56
C THR A 115 9.50 3.98 8.70
N PRO A 116 8.85 4.49 7.63
CA PRO A 116 7.44 4.84 7.67
C PRO A 116 6.60 3.58 7.91
N ALA A 117 5.48 3.74 8.62
CA ALA A 117 4.50 2.67 8.72
C ALA A 117 3.77 2.53 7.38
N THR A 118 3.79 1.34 6.80
CA THR A 118 3.09 1.04 5.54
C THR A 118 2.14 -0.13 5.72
N PHE A 119 0.95 -0.03 5.11
CA PHE A 119 -0.03 -1.10 5.03
C PHE A 119 -0.58 -1.21 3.61
N VAL A 120 -0.76 -2.45 3.12
CA VAL A 120 -1.28 -2.71 1.78
C VAL A 120 -2.54 -3.57 1.88
N LEU A 121 -3.65 -3.07 1.34
CA LEU A 121 -4.91 -3.79 1.20
C LEU A 121 -5.17 -4.07 -0.27
N ARG A 122 -5.42 -5.34 -0.62
CA ARG A 122 -5.72 -5.75 -1.98
C ARG A 122 -7.04 -6.51 -2.01
N GLU A 123 -7.99 -6.01 -2.78
CA GLU A 123 -9.33 -6.59 -2.86
C GLU A 123 -9.84 -6.63 -4.31
N LEU A 124 -10.74 -7.57 -4.58
CA LEU A 124 -11.43 -7.69 -5.86
C LEU A 124 -12.83 -7.11 -5.69
N ILE A 125 -13.13 -6.04 -6.42
CA ILE A 125 -14.39 -5.32 -6.27
C ILE A 125 -15.05 -5.11 -7.63
N GLU A 126 -16.37 -4.94 -7.63
CA GLU A 126 -17.10 -4.43 -8.79
C GLU A 126 -17.05 -2.90 -8.76
N LEU A 127 -16.30 -2.31 -9.69
CA LEU A 127 -16.31 -0.86 -9.88
C LEU A 127 -17.59 -0.48 -10.63
N ARG A 128 -18.28 0.57 -10.17
CA ARG A 128 -19.45 1.11 -10.89
C ARG A 128 -18.98 1.90 -12.11
N GLU A 129 -19.80 1.96 -13.16
CA GLU A 129 -19.46 2.57 -14.46
C GLU A 129 -18.95 4.02 -14.36
N GLN A 130 -19.35 4.78 -13.34
CA GLN A 130 -18.86 6.16 -13.11
C GLN A 130 -17.36 6.25 -12.78
N ASP A 131 -16.73 5.16 -12.32
CA ASP A 131 -15.28 5.10 -12.04
C ASP A 131 -14.47 4.52 -13.21
N VAL A 132 -15.13 4.03 -14.26
CA VAL A 132 -14.49 3.38 -15.41
C VAL A 132 -13.99 4.39 -16.46
N GLU A 133 -14.48 5.63 -16.44
CA GLU A 133 -14.03 6.68 -17.36
C GLU A 133 -12.72 7.36 -16.90
N ALA A 134 -12.26 7.15 -15.67
CA ALA A 134 -10.95 7.62 -15.16
C ALA A 134 -9.75 6.72 -15.57
N TRP A 135 -9.99 5.84 -16.53
CA TRP A 135 -9.01 4.97 -17.16
C TRP A 135 -8.29 5.78 -18.23
N GLN A 136 -7.50 6.78 -17.81
CA GLN A 136 -6.38 7.16 -18.66
C GLN A 136 -5.45 5.95 -18.67
N GLU A 137 -5.48 5.25 -19.81
CA GLU A 137 -4.44 4.30 -20.20
C GLU A 137 -3.09 4.87 -19.78
N ASP A 138 -2.34 4.10 -19.00
CA ASP A 138 -0.91 4.36 -18.81
C ASP A 138 -0.31 4.68 -20.18
N GLU A 139 0.26 5.87 -20.34
CA GLU A 139 0.95 6.33 -21.56
C GLU A 139 2.06 5.35 -22.03
N MET A 140 2.37 4.31 -21.24
CA MET A 140 3.28 3.23 -21.58
C MET A 140 2.79 2.25 -22.65
N MET A 141 1.52 2.31 -23.10
CA MET A 141 1.05 1.54 -24.28
C MET A 141 1.14 2.31 -25.62
N ARG A 142 1.56 3.58 -25.63
CA ARG A 142 1.58 4.42 -26.84
C ARG A 142 2.72 4.11 -27.81
N ASP A 143 3.72 3.35 -27.36
CA ASP A 143 4.95 3.04 -28.12
C ASP A 143 4.99 1.59 -28.66
N LEU A 144 3.87 0.88 -28.64
CA LEU A 144 3.79 -0.37 -29.42
C LEU A 144 3.65 0.00 -30.89
N PRO A 145 4.58 -0.43 -31.78
CA PRO A 145 4.38 -0.28 -33.20
C PRO A 145 3.13 -1.04 -33.60
N GLU A 146 2.14 -0.32 -34.12
CA GLU A 146 1.01 -0.88 -34.87
C GLU A 146 1.58 -1.46 -36.17
N ASP A 147 2.13 -2.67 -36.11
CA ASP A 147 2.47 -3.39 -37.33
C ASP A 147 1.16 -3.85 -37.98
N GLU A 148 0.71 -3.00 -38.90
CA GLU A 148 -0.16 -3.33 -40.02
C GLU A 148 0.32 -4.64 -40.68
N ALA A 149 -0.46 -5.70 -40.50
CA ALA A 149 -0.54 -6.77 -41.47
C ALA A 149 -2.01 -7.09 -41.71
N VAL A 150 -2.63 -6.21 -42.48
CA VAL A 150 -3.81 -6.51 -43.29
C VAL A 150 -3.45 -7.71 -44.17
N LEU A 151 -3.87 -8.91 -43.78
CA LEU A 151 -4.00 -10.02 -44.72
C LEU A 151 -5.43 -9.99 -45.24
N ASP A 152 -5.55 -9.24 -46.34
CA ASP A 152 -6.71 -9.13 -47.21
C ASP A 152 -7.09 -10.53 -47.73
N PHE A 153 -8.19 -11.08 -47.20
CA PHE A 153 -8.83 -12.25 -47.74
C PHE A 153 -10.01 -11.79 -48.60
N GLU A 154 -10.01 -12.29 -49.85
CA GLU A 154 -11.12 -12.33 -50.81
C GLU A 154 -11.33 -11.10 -51.72
N ASP A 155 -10.80 -11.16 -52.95
CA ASP A 155 -11.64 -11.08 -54.16
C ASP A 155 -10.90 -11.60 -55.43
N VAL A 156 -11.08 -12.87 -55.78
CA VAL A 156 -10.80 -13.38 -57.15
C VAL A 156 -12.02 -14.16 -57.61
N ALA A 157 -13.06 -13.43 -57.99
CA ALA A 157 -14.15 -13.94 -58.81
C ALA A 157 -14.41 -12.99 -59.99
N GLY A 158 -14.27 -13.49 -61.21
CA GLY A 158 -14.90 -12.89 -62.40
C GLY A 158 -13.97 -12.47 -63.52
N PHE A 159 -13.39 -13.42 -64.24
CA PHE A 159 -13.01 -13.21 -65.64
C PHE A 159 -13.93 -14.03 -66.56
N GLY A 160 -14.79 -13.33 -67.30
CA GLY A 160 -14.95 -13.51 -68.74
C GLY A 160 -15.87 -14.62 -69.24
N GLU A 161 -17.04 -14.20 -69.71
CA GLU A 161 -18.04 -14.98 -70.45
C GLU A 161 -17.79 -14.96 -71.98
N ALA A 162 -18.08 -16.11 -72.62
CA ALA A 162 -18.50 -16.33 -74.04
C ALA A 162 -17.48 -16.18 -75.20
N PRO A 163 -17.74 -16.79 -76.39
CA PRO A 163 -18.90 -17.61 -76.81
C PRO A 163 -18.62 -19.10 -77.09
#